data_AF-A0A833PI30-F1
#
_entry.id   AF-A0A833PI30-F1
#
_cell.length_a   1.000
_cell.length_b   1.000
_cell.length_c   1.000
_cell.angle_alpha   90.00
_cell.angle_beta   90.00
_cell.angle_gamma   90.00
#
_symmetry.space_group_name_H-M   'P 1'
#
loop_
_entity.id
_entity.type
_entity.pdbx_description
1 polymer ?
#
loop_
_entity_poly.entity_id
_entity_poly.type
_entity_poly.pdbx_seq_one_letter_code
_entity_poly.pdbx_strand_id
1 'polypeptide(L)'
;MIDVELQVAKINFERVMMKIEEEKRLQEMSIDDLVKLMQFKNDVAEFFMYASYKTTNVYSDELFGIVQHREKELNDAGYKTFSVQNNGWYSMDRTWYVWSKNKIQDRKEGAENAVILVSILTVLLIVFILFIKFR
;
A
#
# COMPACT_ATOMS: atom_id res chain seq x y z
N MET A 1 -25.13 26.97 31.43
CA MET A 1 -24.39 27.20 30.17
C MET A 1 -22.94 26.72 30.30
N ILE A 2 -22.23 27.11 31.38
CA ILE A 2 -20.85 26.65 31.69
C ILE A 2 -20.71 25.11 31.77
N ASP A 3 -21.69 24.40 32.35
CA ASP A 3 -21.64 22.93 32.46
C ASP A 3 -21.68 22.18 31.12
N VAL A 4 -22.34 22.76 30.10
CA VAL A 4 -22.46 22.13 28.77
C VAL A 4 -21.13 22.25 28.02
N GLU A 5 -20.48 23.42 28.11
CA GLU A 5 -19.16 23.64 27.50
C GLU A 5 -18.09 22.75 28.13
N LEU A 6 -18.14 22.56 29.45
CA LEU A 6 -17.22 21.67 30.16
C LEU A 6 -17.41 20.19 29.76
N GLN A 7 -18.65 19.75 29.57
CA GLN A 7 -18.96 18.39 29.09
C GLN A 7 -18.49 18.18 27.65
N VAL A 8 -18.70 19.15 26.77
CA VAL A 8 -18.21 19.08 25.37
C VAL A 8 -16.69 19.02 25.33
N ALA A 9 -16.00 19.83 26.14
CA ALA A 9 -14.54 19.80 26.25
C ALA A 9 -14.04 18.43 26.73
N LYS A 10 -14.69 17.83 27.74
CA LYS A 10 -14.35 16.50 28.26
C LYS A 10 -14.51 15.42 27.19
N ILE A 11 -15.64 15.39 26.48
CA ILE A 11 -15.89 14.41 25.40
C ILE A 11 -14.86 14.56 24.28
N ASN A 12 -14.51 15.80 23.92
CA ASN A 12 -13.47 16.06 22.92
C ASN A 12 -12.09 15.58 23.38
N PHE A 13 -11.74 15.80 24.65
CA PHE A 13 -10.49 15.31 25.23
C PHE A 13 -10.42 13.78 25.22
N GLU A 14 -11.46 13.10 25.69
CA GLU A 14 -11.54 11.63 25.67
C GLU A 14 -11.40 11.09 24.25
N ARG A 15 -12.03 11.73 23.26
CA ARG A 15 -11.89 11.37 21.84
C ARG A 15 -10.46 11.51 21.32
N VAL A 16 -9.77 12.59 21.68
CA VAL A 16 -8.36 12.79 21.29
C VAL A 16 -7.47 11.72 21.92
N MET A 17 -7.69 11.41 23.20
CA MET A 17 -6.91 10.39 23.90
C MET A 17 -7.11 8.99 23.28
N MET A 18 -8.35 8.63 22.94
CA MET A 18 -8.62 7.34 22.26
C MET A 18 -7.88 7.22 20.92
N LYS A 19 -7.80 8.31 20.13
CA LYS A 19 -7.05 8.31 18.87
C LYS A 19 -5.56 8.11 19.07
N ILE A 20 -4.98 8.80 20.06
CA ILE A 20 -3.56 8.66 20.38
C ILE A 20 -3.24 7.23 20.83
N GLU A 21 -4.12 6.64 21.65
CA GLU A 21 -3.95 5.27 22.12
C GLU A 21 -4.04 4.26 20.96
N GLU A 22 -4.99 4.45 20.05
CA GLU A 22 -5.13 3.60 18.85
C GLU A 22 -3.92 3.74 17.92
N GLU A 23 -3.47 4.96 17.65
CA GLU A 23 -2.28 5.19 16.82
C GLU A 23 -1.05 4.49 17.43
N LYS A 24 -0.84 4.65 18.74
CA LYS A 24 0.24 3.97 19.46
C LYS A 24 0.11 2.44 19.36
N ARG A 25 -1.10 1.90 19.56
CA ARG A 25 -1.39 0.47 19.43
C ARG A 25 -1.03 -0.06 18.03
N LEU A 26 -1.35 0.69 16.98
CA LEU A 26 -1.04 0.33 15.59
C LEU A 26 0.47 0.45 15.29
N GLN A 27 1.17 1.40 15.89
CA GLN A 27 2.64 1.54 15.77
C GLN A 27 3.38 0.39 16.45
N GLU A 28 2.93 -0.03 17.63
CA GLU A 28 3.57 -1.10 18.43
C GLU A 28 3.18 -2.51 17.95
N MET A 29 2.16 -2.63 17.12
CA MET A 29 1.68 -3.91 16.58
C MET A 29 2.76 -4.61 15.71
N SER A 30 2.76 -5.94 15.70
CA SER A 30 3.59 -6.70 14.76
C SER A 30 3.19 -6.37 13.31
N ILE A 31 4.12 -6.46 12.36
CA ILE A 31 3.81 -6.20 10.95
C ILE A 31 2.76 -7.18 10.42
N ASP A 32 2.84 -8.45 10.80
CA ASP A 32 1.88 -9.46 10.35
C ASP A 32 0.46 -9.18 10.89
N ASP A 33 0.32 -8.69 12.13
CA ASP A 33 -0.98 -8.31 12.67
C ASP A 33 -1.49 -7.00 12.07
N LEU A 34 -0.62 -6.03 11.81
CA LEU A 34 -0.97 -4.78 11.12
C LEU A 34 -1.54 -5.10 9.73
N VAL A 35 -0.92 -6.03 9.02
CA VAL A 35 -1.37 -6.50 7.70
C VAL A 35 -2.75 -7.16 7.76
N LYS A 36 -3.09 -7.88 8.84
CA LYS A 36 -4.43 -8.49 8.99
C LYS A 36 -5.55 -7.44 9.08
N LEU A 37 -5.23 -6.21 9.49
CA LEU A 37 -6.18 -5.10 9.50
C LEU A 37 -6.42 -4.52 8.11
N MET A 38 -5.52 -4.77 7.16
CA MET A 38 -5.64 -4.25 5.80
C MET A 38 -6.71 -5.02 5.00
N GLN A 39 -7.58 -4.27 4.33
CA GLN A 39 -8.63 -4.85 3.49
C GLN A 39 -8.09 -5.17 2.08
N PHE A 40 -7.44 -6.32 1.92
CA PHE A 40 -6.92 -6.75 0.62
C PHE A 40 -8.06 -7.11 -0.35
N LYS A 41 -8.02 -6.51 -1.54
CA LYS A 41 -8.83 -6.88 -2.70
C LYS A 41 -7.90 -7.31 -3.84
N ASN A 42 -8.06 -8.53 -4.33
CA ASN A 42 -7.17 -9.11 -5.35
C ASN A 42 -5.68 -9.00 -4.96
N ASP A 43 -5.38 -9.31 -3.70
CA ASP A 43 -4.05 -9.22 -3.10
C ASP A 43 -3.43 -7.81 -3.05
N VAL A 44 -4.26 -6.77 -3.12
CA VAL A 44 -3.84 -5.37 -2.96
C VAL A 44 -4.72 -4.68 -1.93
N ALA A 45 -4.12 -4.06 -0.90
CA ALA A 45 -4.80 -3.11 -0.03
C ALA A 45 -4.52 -1.68 -0.51
N GLU A 46 -5.53 -0.82 -0.48
CA GLU A 46 -5.48 0.55 -1.02
C GLU A 46 -5.97 1.56 0.01
N PHE A 47 -5.20 2.63 0.21
CA PHE A 47 -5.50 3.71 1.15
C PHE A 47 -5.49 5.03 0.41
N PHE A 48 -6.55 5.83 0.59
CA PHE A 48 -6.71 7.09 -0.12
C PHE A 48 -6.64 8.27 0.85
N MET A 49 -5.87 9.28 0.49
CA MET A 49 -5.86 10.58 1.14
C MET A 49 -6.18 11.66 0.10
N TYR A 50 -7.20 12.46 0.41
CA TYR A 50 -7.56 13.66 -0.35
C TYR A 50 -7.28 14.89 0.51
N ALA A 51 -6.44 15.79 0.03
CA ALA A 51 -6.20 17.09 0.66
C ALA A 51 -6.57 18.20 -0.33
N SER A 52 -7.42 19.16 0.07
CA SER A 52 -7.73 20.35 -0.73
C SER A 52 -7.41 21.62 0.05
N TYR A 53 -6.75 22.58 -0.57
CA TYR A 53 -6.43 23.87 0.06
C TYR A 53 -7.69 24.68 0.42
N LYS A 54 -8.86 24.30 -0.09
CA LYS A 54 -10.16 24.94 0.23
C LYS A 54 -10.89 24.28 1.40
N THR A 55 -10.47 23.10 1.84
CA THR A 55 -11.13 22.36 2.93
C THR A 55 -10.12 22.04 4.01
N THR A 56 -10.33 22.56 5.22
CA THR A 56 -9.49 22.29 6.41
C THR A 56 -9.59 20.83 6.92
N ASN A 57 -10.42 20.00 6.30
CA ASN A 57 -10.61 18.61 6.68
C ASN A 57 -9.72 17.70 5.82
N VAL A 58 -8.45 17.61 6.19
CA VAL A 58 -7.56 16.53 5.74
C VAL A 58 -7.95 15.29 6.54
N TYR A 59 -8.78 14.41 5.97
CA TYR A 59 -9.05 13.11 6.60
C TYR A 59 -7.88 12.18 6.28
N SER A 60 -6.99 11.98 7.24
CA SER A 60 -6.03 10.87 7.22
C SER A 60 -6.69 9.66 7.87
N ASP A 61 -6.76 8.54 7.16
CA ASP A 61 -6.94 7.24 7.81
C ASP A 61 -5.72 7.02 8.74
N GLU A 62 -5.95 6.67 10.00
CA GLU A 62 -4.87 6.38 10.97
C GLU A 62 -3.97 5.27 10.43
N LEU A 63 -4.58 4.26 9.78
CA LEU A 63 -3.86 3.15 9.17
C LEU A 63 -2.98 3.60 7.99
N PHE A 64 -3.40 4.60 7.23
CA PHE A 64 -2.57 5.20 6.16
C PHE A 64 -1.28 5.81 6.73
N GLY A 65 -1.41 6.60 7.80
CA GLY A 65 -0.26 7.22 8.46
C GLY A 65 0.72 6.18 8.98
N ILE A 66 0.21 5.11 9.61
CA ILE A 66 1.05 4.02 10.12
C ILE A 66 1.76 3.28 8.99
N VAL A 67 1.05 2.94 7.90
CA VAL A 67 1.64 2.26 6.75
C VAL A 67 2.75 3.09 6.11
N GLN A 68 2.57 4.41 6.02
CA GLN A 68 3.60 5.30 5.51
C GLN A 68 4.86 5.30 6.40
N HIS A 69 4.71 5.40 7.73
CA HIS A 69 5.85 5.43 8.66
C HIS A 69 6.58 4.08 8.74
N ARG A 70 5.85 2.97 8.57
CA ARG A 70 6.36 1.59 8.70
C ARG A 70 6.62 0.93 7.35
N GLU A 71 6.71 1.71 6.28
CA GLU A 71 6.97 1.23 4.92
C GLU A 71 8.19 0.30 4.85
N LYS A 72 9.29 0.69 5.50
CA LYS A 72 10.51 -0.12 5.53
C LYS A 72 10.26 -1.50 6.17
N GLU A 73 9.58 -1.53 7.31
CA GLU A 73 9.29 -2.79 8.01
C GLU A 73 8.35 -3.70 7.20
N LEU A 74 7.36 -3.12 6.51
CA LEU A 74 6.50 -3.85 5.57
C LEU A 74 7.31 -4.48 4.43
N ASN A 75 8.24 -3.71 3.85
CA ASN A 75 9.12 -4.17 2.79
C ASN A 75 10.09 -5.26 3.26
N ASP A 76 10.70 -5.08 4.44
CA ASP A 76 11.59 -6.07 5.07
C ASP A 76 10.83 -7.37 5.39
N ALA A 77 9.55 -7.27 5.76
CA ALA A 77 8.67 -8.41 5.97
C ALA A 77 8.21 -9.10 4.67
N GLY A 78 8.54 -8.56 3.50
CA GLY A 78 8.23 -9.14 2.18
C GLY A 78 6.93 -8.65 1.54
N TYR A 79 6.27 -7.66 2.12
CA TYR A 79 5.21 -6.91 1.44
C TYR A 79 5.84 -5.88 0.51
N LYS A 80 5.05 -5.30 -0.40
CA LYS A 80 5.52 -4.21 -1.24
C LYS A 80 4.59 -3.03 -1.16
N THR A 81 5.13 -1.88 -0.76
CA THR A 81 4.44 -0.61 -0.73
C THR A 81 4.66 0.17 -2.02
N PHE A 82 3.66 0.93 -2.45
CA PHE A 82 3.76 1.86 -3.56
C PHE A 82 2.81 3.03 -3.35
N SER A 83 3.24 4.25 -3.67
CA SER A 83 2.38 5.43 -3.56
C SER A 83 2.25 6.16 -4.89
N VAL A 84 1.03 6.54 -5.24
CA VAL A 84 0.75 7.46 -6.35
C VAL A 84 0.37 8.80 -5.75
N GLN A 85 0.97 9.88 -6.26
CA GLN A 85 0.60 11.24 -5.90
C GLN A 85 0.17 11.99 -7.16
N ASN A 86 -1.03 12.55 -7.12
CA ASN A 86 -1.53 13.47 -8.14
C ASN A 86 -1.69 14.86 -7.53
N ASN A 87 -0.97 15.83 -8.06
CA ASN A 87 -1.03 17.22 -7.60
C ASN A 87 -1.85 18.05 -8.60
N GLY A 88 -3.02 18.51 -8.16
CA GLY A 88 -3.75 19.60 -8.82
C GLY A 88 -3.36 20.96 -8.24
N TRP A 89 -3.76 22.04 -8.93
CA TRP A 89 -3.48 23.41 -8.50
C TRP A 89 -4.01 23.76 -7.10
N TYR A 90 -5.04 23.05 -6.62
CA TYR A 90 -5.68 23.26 -5.30
C TYR A 90 -6.00 21.97 -4.53
N SER A 91 -5.49 20.82 -4.97
CA SER A 91 -5.69 19.56 -4.28
C SER A 91 -4.51 18.62 -4.48
N MET A 92 -4.33 17.73 -3.53
CA MET A 92 -3.35 16.67 -3.56
C MET A 92 -4.07 15.37 -3.24
N ASP A 93 -4.03 14.46 -4.19
CA ASP A 93 -4.57 13.12 -4.05
C ASP A 93 -3.38 12.18 -3.89
N ARG A 94 -3.35 11.43 -2.80
CA ARG A 94 -2.33 10.43 -2.55
C ARG A 94 -2.98 9.08 -2.30
N THR A 95 -2.59 8.09 -3.08
CA THR A 95 -3.05 6.72 -2.91
C THR A 95 -1.87 5.83 -2.55
N TRP A 96 -2.01 5.06 -1.48
CA TRP A 96 -1.02 4.08 -1.04
C TRP A 96 -1.52 2.67 -1.32
N TYR A 97 -0.63 1.84 -1.85
CA TYR A 97 -0.89 0.45 -2.17
C TYR A 97 0.03 -0.45 -1.35
N VAL A 98 -0.51 -1.54 -0.82
CA VAL A 98 0.26 -2.62 -0.21
C VAL A 98 -0.08 -3.91 -0.94
N TRP A 99 0.92 -4.58 -1.51
CA TRP A 99 0.72 -5.87 -2.19
C TRP A 99 1.00 -7.03 -1.25
N SER A 100 0.14 -8.05 -1.30
CA SER A 100 0.35 -9.29 -0.55
C SER A 100 1.59 -10.02 -1.06
N LYS A 101 2.17 -10.85 -0.19
CA LYS A 101 3.32 -11.71 -0.53
C LYS A 101 3.01 -12.62 -1.72
N ASN A 102 1.79 -13.15 -1.80
CA ASN A 102 1.33 -14.01 -2.89
C ASN A 102 1.36 -13.25 -4.22
N LYS A 103 0.85 -12.01 -4.26
CA LYS A 103 0.88 -11.21 -5.50
C LYS A 103 2.29 -10.95 -6.00
N ILE A 104 3.23 -10.76 -5.08
CA ILE A 104 4.62 -10.53 -5.40
C ILE A 104 5.24 -11.81 -5.96
N GLN A 105 4.94 -12.96 -5.36
CA GLN A 105 5.40 -14.26 -5.82
C GLN A 105 4.85 -14.61 -7.21
N ASP A 106 3.54 -14.45 -7.44
CA ASP A 106 2.89 -14.68 -8.74
C ASP A 106 3.55 -13.86 -9.86
N ARG A 107 3.92 -12.60 -9.56
CA ARG A 107 4.61 -11.73 -10.52
C ARG A 107 6.03 -12.19 -10.81
N LYS A 108 6.75 -12.72 -9.82
CA LYS A 108 8.10 -13.28 -10.03
C LYS A 108 8.03 -14.53 -10.90
N GLU A 109 7.15 -15.47 -10.54
CA GLU A 109 6.95 -16.70 -11.31
C GLU A 109 6.49 -16.40 -12.74
N GLY A 110 5.55 -15.48 -12.91
CA GLY A 110 5.12 -15.02 -14.24
C GLY A 110 6.25 -14.45 -15.07
N ALA A 111 7.14 -13.65 -14.47
CA ALA A 111 8.31 -13.10 -15.15
C ALA A 111 9.33 -14.19 -15.54
N GLU A 112 9.64 -15.11 -14.63
CA GLU A 112 10.55 -16.22 -14.87
C GLU A 112 10.03 -17.13 -16.00
N ASN A 113 8.74 -17.49 -15.95
CA ASN A 113 8.09 -18.29 -17.00
C ASN A 113 8.15 -17.60 -18.37
N ALA A 114 7.97 -16.28 -18.42
CA ALA A 114 8.08 -15.52 -19.65
C ALA A 114 9.50 -15.55 -20.23
N VAL A 115 10.53 -15.40 -19.38
CA VAL A 115 11.95 -15.47 -19.81
C VAL A 115 12.29 -16.87 -20.35
N ILE A 116 11.81 -17.93 -19.70
CA ILE A 116 12.00 -19.31 -20.16
C ILE A 116 11.35 -19.51 -21.54
N LEU A 117 10.10 -19.06 -21.70
CA LEU A 117 9.36 -19.19 -22.96
C LEU A 117 10.07 -18.48 -24.12
N VAL A 118 10.53 -17.25 -23.91
CA VAL A 118 11.27 -16.47 -24.92
C VAL A 118 12.59 -17.15 -25.27
N SER A 119 13.28 -17.71 -24.28
CA SER A 119 14.53 -18.44 -24.50
C SER A 119 14.31 -19.70 -25.35
N ILE A 120 13.26 -20.49 -25.06
CA ILE A 120 12.88 -21.68 -25.86
C ILE A 120 12.55 -21.28 -27.30
N LEU A 121 11.73 -20.23 -27.50
CA LEU A 121 11.37 -19.73 -28.82
C LEU A 121 12.61 -19.26 -29.61
N THR A 122 13.55 -18.62 -28.93
CA THR A 122 14.80 -18.14 -29.56
C THR A 122 15.66 -19.32 -30.01
N VAL A 123 15.81 -20.36 -29.18
CA VAL A 123 16.56 -21.56 -29.54
C VAL A 123 15.91 -22.27 -30.73
N LEU A 124 14.58 -22.45 -30.70
CA LEU A 124 13.84 -23.06 -31.82
C LEU A 124 14.01 -22.27 -33.12
N LEU A 125 13.99 -20.94 -33.05
CA LEU A 125 14.22 -20.09 -34.21
C LEU A 125 15.63 -20.25 -34.77
N ILE A 126 16.66 -20.30 -33.91
CA ILE A 126 18.05 -20.53 -34.34
C ILE A 126 18.18 -21.89 -35.03
N VAL A 127 17.61 -22.95 -34.44
CA VAL A 127 17.61 -24.30 -35.03
C VAL A 127 16.92 -24.30 -36.40
N PHE A 128 15.78 -23.62 -36.51
CA PHE A 128 15.05 -23.49 -37.77
C PHE A 128 15.86 -22.76 -38.86
N ILE A 129 16.53 -21.66 -38.51
CA ILE A 129 17.40 -20.91 -39.43
C ILE A 129 18.56 -21.78 -39.91
N LEU A 130 19.21 -22.50 -38.99
CA LEU A 130 20.29 -23.43 -39.33
C LEU A 130 19.79 -24.54 -40.25
N PHE A 131 18.62 -25.12 -39.96
CA PHE A 131 18.02 -26.15 -40.80
C PHE A 131 17.74 -25.68 -42.22
N ILE A 132 17.25 -24.44 -42.41
CA ILE A 132 17.06 -23.86 -43.75
C ILE A 132 18.40 -23.65 -44.46
N LYS A 133 19.41 -23.15 -43.75
CA LYS A 133 20.69 -22.77 -44.34
C LYS A 133 21.56 -23.97 -44.76
N PHE A 134 21.39 -25.12 -44.09
CA PHE A 134 22.14 -26.35 -44.33
C PHE A 134 21.34 -27.42 -45.08
N ARG A 135 20.20 -27.06 -45.68
CA ARG A 135 19.42 -27.89 -46.60
C ARG A 135 19.59 -27.39 -48.02
#